data_AF-A0A318P1V2-F1
#
_entry.id   AF-A0A318P1V2-F1
#
_cell.length_a   1.000
_cell.length_b   1.000
_cell.length_c   1.000
_cell.angle_alpha   90.00
_cell.angle_beta   90.00
_cell.angle_gamma   90.00
#
_symmetry.space_group_name_H-M   'P 1'
#
loop_
_entity.id
_entity.type
_entity.pdbx_description
1 polymer ?
#
loop_
_entity_poly.entity_id
_entity_poly.type
_entity_poly.pdbx_seq_one_letter_code
_entity_poly.pdbx_strand_id
1 'polypeptide(L)'
;MKRIFLACVAQCCSFSSQALVDLQYHAAQPLDNKISEDYRQKRSGLQHKIWSAEGVALANEKALERERQRGSTEEANRRRNSTMFGERRCGNKSQQDGTCRLPGRDRAFPNLKRRH
;
A
#
# COMPACT_ATOMS: atom_id res chain seq x y z
N MET A 1 16.91 -2.39 -65.91
CA MET A 1 15.56 -3.00 -66.04
C MET A 1 15.06 -3.60 -64.71
N LYS A 2 15.67 -4.66 -64.16
CA LYS A 2 15.17 -5.34 -62.92
C LYS A 2 15.07 -4.45 -61.67
N ARG A 3 16.02 -3.52 -61.46
CA ARG A 3 16.04 -2.61 -60.29
C ARG A 3 14.92 -1.57 -60.29
N ILE A 4 14.49 -1.13 -61.47
CA ILE A 4 13.43 -0.12 -61.63
C ILE A 4 12.07 -0.76 -61.34
N PHE A 5 11.83 -1.96 -61.85
CA PHE A 5 10.63 -2.74 -61.53
C PHE A 5 10.48 -3.00 -60.04
N LEU A 6 11.57 -3.40 -59.36
CA LEU A 6 11.55 -3.62 -57.90
C LEU A 6 11.25 -2.33 -57.12
N ALA A 7 11.81 -1.19 -57.54
CA ALA A 7 11.54 0.10 -56.93
C ALA A 7 10.07 0.55 -57.11
N CYS A 8 9.51 0.36 -58.31
CA CYS A 8 8.11 0.67 -58.58
C CYS A 8 7.16 -0.22 -57.78
N VAL A 9 7.43 -1.52 -57.67
CA VAL A 9 6.62 -2.43 -56.84
C VAL A 9 6.70 -2.04 -55.36
N ALA A 10 7.89 -1.74 -54.85
CA ALA A 10 8.07 -1.28 -53.48
C ALA A 10 7.31 0.03 -53.20
N GLN A 11 7.34 0.99 -54.13
CA GLN A 11 6.57 2.23 -54.01
C GLN A 11 5.06 1.95 -53.97
N CYS A 12 4.52 1.13 -54.87
CA CYS A 12 3.10 0.78 -54.88
C CYS A 12 2.64 0.09 -53.58
N CYS A 13 3.47 -0.79 -53.00
CA CYS A 13 3.19 -1.42 -51.71
C CYS A 13 3.20 -0.43 -50.55
N SER A 14 4.10 0.55 -50.58
CA SER A 14 4.25 1.57 -49.53
C SER A 14 3.08 2.55 -49.51
N PHE A 15 2.60 2.99 -50.68
CA PHE A 15 1.43 3.87 -50.77
C PHE A 15 0.14 3.15 -50.35
N SER A 16 0.00 1.88 -50.73
CA SER A 16 -1.16 1.05 -50.34
C SER A 16 -1.23 0.81 -48.82
N SER A 17 -0.08 0.60 -48.17
CA SER A 17 -0.04 0.39 -46.72
C SER A 17 -0.36 1.66 -45.93
N GLN A 18 0.13 2.82 -46.38
CA GLN A 18 -0.20 4.11 -45.77
C GLN A 18 -1.70 4.45 -45.92
N ALA A 19 -2.28 4.21 -47.11
CA ALA A 19 -3.70 4.44 -47.34
C ALA A 19 -4.60 3.50 -46.53
N LEU A 20 -4.19 2.25 -46.30
CA LEU A 20 -4.92 1.31 -45.44
C LEU A 20 -4.92 1.73 -43.98
N VAL A 21 -3.80 2.24 -43.47
CA VAL A 21 -3.70 2.73 -42.09
C VAL A 21 -4.59 3.96 -41.89
N ASP A 22 -4.57 4.90 -42.84
CA ASP A 22 -5.40 6.11 -42.79
C ASP A 22 -6.90 5.76 -42.87
N LEU A 23 -7.27 4.83 -43.75
CA LEU A 23 -8.64 4.32 -43.85
C LEU A 23 -9.10 3.61 -42.58
N GLN A 24 -8.23 2.84 -41.92
CA GLN A 24 -8.56 2.15 -40.67
C GLN A 24 -8.66 3.12 -39.48
N TYR A 25 -7.81 4.15 -39.44
CA TYR A 25 -7.82 5.15 -38.38
C TYR A 25 -9.02 6.09 -38.48
N HIS A 26 -9.41 6.45 -39.70
CA HIS A 26 -10.60 7.26 -39.99
C HIS A 26 -11.85 6.44 -40.31
N ALA A 27 -11.79 5.11 -40.19
CA ALA A 27 -12.96 4.26 -40.35
C ALA A 27 -14.02 4.70 -39.34
N ALA A 28 -15.26 4.81 -39.80
CA ALA A 28 -16.39 5.00 -38.91
C ALA A 28 -16.36 3.91 -37.82
N GLN A 29 -16.65 4.29 -36.57
CA GLN A 29 -16.74 3.33 -35.49
C GLN A 29 -17.68 2.19 -35.93
N PRO A 30 -17.29 0.92 -35.74
CA PRO A 30 -18.12 -0.19 -36.15
C PRO A 30 -19.49 -0.04 -35.49
N LEU A 31 -20.54 -0.09 -36.33
CA LEU A 31 -21.93 0.11 -35.94
C LEU A 31 -22.36 -0.83 -34.80
N ASP A 32 -21.66 -1.96 -34.67
CA ASP A 32 -21.89 -2.99 -33.68
C ASP A 32 -20.73 -3.10 -32.68
N ASN A 33 -20.41 -2.01 -31.99
CA ASN A 33 -19.60 -2.05 -30.76
C ASN A 33 -20.43 -2.60 -29.58
N LYS A 34 -21.24 -3.63 -29.84
CA LYS A 34 -22.03 -4.29 -28.82
C LYS A 34 -21.10 -5.18 -28.01
N ILE A 35 -21.13 -4.95 -26.71
CA ILE A 35 -20.49 -5.82 -25.73
C ILE A 35 -20.98 -7.24 -25.98
N SER A 36 -20.07 -8.20 -26.16
CA SER A 36 -20.45 -9.60 -26.40
C SER A 36 -21.28 -10.14 -25.23
N GLU A 37 -22.25 -11.00 -25.54
CA GLU A 37 -23.10 -11.63 -24.53
C GLU A 37 -22.27 -12.46 -23.53
N ASP A 38 -21.21 -13.11 -24.00
CA ASP A 38 -20.21 -13.80 -23.15
C ASP A 38 -19.56 -12.85 -22.13
N TYR A 39 -19.20 -11.64 -22.55
CA TYR A 39 -18.62 -10.66 -21.65
C TYR A 39 -19.67 -10.14 -20.65
N ARG A 40 -20.91 -9.91 -21.10
CA ARG A 40 -22.02 -9.53 -20.21
C ARG A 40 -22.28 -10.57 -19.14
N GLN A 41 -22.31 -11.86 -19.51
CA GLN A 41 -22.55 -12.96 -18.58
C GLN A 41 -21.41 -13.12 -17.57
N LYS A 42 -20.15 -13.00 -18.02
CA LYS A 42 -18.98 -12.97 -17.12
C LYS A 42 -19.06 -11.80 -16.15
N ARG A 43 -19.45 -10.62 -16.64
CA ARG A 43 -19.60 -9.42 -15.82
C ARG A 43 -20.76 -9.51 -14.83
N SER A 44 -21.90 -10.09 -15.21
CA SER A 44 -23.04 -10.28 -14.30
C SER A 44 -22.76 -11.33 -13.22
N GLY A 45 -21.94 -12.33 -13.52
CA GLY A 45 -21.51 -13.34 -12.54
C GLY A 45 -20.51 -12.81 -11.51
N LEU A 46 -19.81 -11.72 -11.82
CA LEU A 46 -18.95 -11.02 -10.88
C LEU A 46 -19.82 -10.15 -9.96
N GLN A 47 -20.23 -10.70 -8.82
CA GLN A 47 -20.81 -9.90 -7.74
C GLN A 47 -19.74 -9.01 -7.10
N HIS A 48 -19.41 -7.92 -7.77
CA HIS A 48 -18.61 -6.88 -7.16
C HIS A 48 -19.45 -6.27 -6.04
N LYS A 49 -19.01 -6.45 -4.79
CA LYS A 49 -19.61 -5.75 -3.66
C LYS A 49 -19.40 -4.25 -3.90
N ILE A 50 -20.46 -3.53 -4.23
CA ILE A 50 -20.41 -2.08 -4.38
C ILE A 50 -20.22 -1.53 -2.97
N TRP A 51 -19.02 -1.07 -2.68
CA TRP A 51 -18.71 -0.43 -1.41
C TRP A 51 -19.34 0.97 -1.44
N SER A 52 -20.42 1.17 -0.69
CA SER A 52 -20.94 2.52 -0.49
C SER A 52 -19.93 3.32 0.33
N ALA A 53 -19.74 4.59 -0.02
CA ALA A 53 -18.83 5.48 0.72
C ALA A 53 -19.23 5.56 2.20
N GLU A 54 -20.53 5.62 2.48
CA GLU A 54 -21.09 5.58 3.83
C GLU A 54 -20.76 4.28 4.58
N GLY A 55 -20.85 3.13 3.90
CA GLY A 55 -20.54 1.83 4.48
C GLY A 55 -19.05 1.69 4.83
N VAL A 56 -18.18 2.25 4.00
CA VAL A 56 -16.73 2.30 4.25
C VAL A 56 -16.42 3.24 5.42
N ALA A 57 -17.03 4.42 5.46
CA ALA A 57 -16.84 5.39 6.55
C ALA A 57 -17.25 4.79 7.90
N LEU A 58 -18.44 4.18 7.97
CA LEU A 58 -18.93 3.52 9.19
C LEU A 58 -18.07 2.33 9.62
N ALA A 59 -17.54 1.56 8.66
CA ALA A 59 -16.60 0.48 8.96
C ALA A 59 -15.28 1.02 9.53
N ASN A 60 -14.77 2.13 9.00
CA ASN A 60 -13.56 2.78 9.49
C ASN A 60 -13.74 3.34 10.90
N GLU A 61 -14.86 4.01 11.20
CA GLU A 61 -15.14 4.50 12.56
C GLU A 61 -15.14 3.36 13.58
N LYS A 62 -15.82 2.25 13.27
CA LYS A 62 -15.83 1.05 14.11
C LYS A 62 -14.43 0.43 14.27
N ALA A 63 -13.59 0.49 13.25
CA ALA A 63 -12.22 0.00 13.35
C ALA A 63 -11.39 0.87 14.29
N LEU A 64 -11.50 2.19 14.17
CA LEU A 64 -10.81 3.15 15.05
C LEU A 64 -11.24 3.02 16.52
N GLU A 65 -12.52 2.80 16.79
CA GLU A 65 -13.00 2.54 18.15
C GLU A 65 -12.38 1.28 18.76
N ARG A 66 -12.29 0.20 17.98
CA ARG A 66 -11.65 -1.04 18.42
C ARG A 66 -10.16 -0.85 18.68
N GLU A 67 -9.46 -0.09 17.85
CA GLU A 67 -8.05 0.24 18.09
C GLU A 67 -7.86 1.06 19.36
N ARG A 68 -8.74 2.03 19.64
CA ARG A 68 -8.69 2.81 20.90
C ARG A 68 -8.89 1.91 22.12
N GLN A 69 -9.82 0.96 22.07
CA GLN A 69 -10.04 -0.01 23.14
C GLN A 69 -8.85 -0.97 23.33
N ARG A 70 -8.21 -1.38 22.24
CA ARG A 70 -6.98 -2.19 22.28
C ARG A 70 -5.81 -1.39 22.85
N GLY A 71 -5.64 -0.14 22.44
CA GLY A 71 -4.57 0.73 22.93
C GLY A 71 -4.64 0.97 24.44
N SER A 72 -5.85 1.19 24.99
CA SER A 72 -6.00 1.39 26.44
C SER A 72 -5.71 0.13 27.26
N THR A 73 -6.13 -1.04 26.76
CA THR A 73 -5.83 -2.33 27.39
C THR A 73 -4.36 -2.72 27.27
N GLU A 74 -3.73 -2.44 26.12
CA GLU A 74 -2.29 -2.66 25.91
C GLU A 74 -1.45 -1.72 26.78
N GLU A 75 -1.83 -0.45 26.92
CA GLU A 75 -1.13 0.49 27.80
C GLU A 75 -1.27 0.08 29.27
N ALA A 76 -2.46 -0.36 29.70
CA ALA A 76 -2.67 -0.89 31.05
C ALA A 76 -1.81 -2.14 31.32
N ASN A 77 -1.75 -3.06 30.35
CA ASN A 77 -0.88 -4.24 30.44
C ASN A 77 0.60 -3.88 30.44
N ARG A 78 1.02 -2.88 29.64
CA ARG A 78 2.39 -2.38 29.64
C ARG A 78 2.76 -1.75 30.98
N ARG A 79 1.86 -0.97 31.57
CA ARG A 79 2.04 -0.40 32.92
C ARG A 79 2.18 -1.51 33.95
N ARG A 80 1.27 -2.49 33.99
CA ARG A 80 1.35 -3.66 34.90
C ARG A 80 2.62 -4.48 34.73
N ASN A 81 3.04 -4.71 33.49
CA ASN A 81 4.29 -5.42 33.21
C ASN A 81 5.50 -4.59 33.66
N SER A 82 5.50 -3.28 33.41
CA SER A 82 6.60 -2.41 33.84
C SER A 82 6.74 -2.33 35.36
N THR A 83 5.63 -2.31 36.11
CA THR A 83 5.66 -2.36 37.58
C THR A 83 6.18 -3.72 38.05
N MET A 84 5.68 -4.83 37.51
CA MET A 84 6.17 -6.17 37.82
C MET A 84 7.67 -6.36 37.52
N PHE A 85 8.16 -5.86 36.39
CA PHE A 85 9.60 -5.92 36.06
C PHE A 85 10.44 -4.94 36.89
N GLY A 86 9.90 -3.79 37.27
CA GLY A 86 10.53 -2.86 38.21
C GLY A 86 10.67 -3.46 39.60
N GLU A 87 9.60 -4.05 40.12
CA GLU A 87 9.56 -4.77 41.41
C GLU A 87 10.53 -5.95 41.40
N ARG A 88 10.55 -6.77 40.34
CA ARG A 88 11.51 -7.88 40.22
C ARG A 88 12.97 -7.43 40.15
N ARG A 89 13.26 -6.26 39.54
CA ARG A 89 14.64 -5.73 39.46
C ARG A 89 15.12 -5.10 40.77
N CYS A 90 14.22 -4.58 41.59
CA CYS A 90 14.55 -3.93 42.86
C CYS A 90 14.49 -4.89 44.06
N GLY A 91 13.78 -6.02 43.94
CA GLY A 91 13.53 -6.94 45.05
C GLY A 91 12.70 -6.30 46.18
N ASN A 92 12.29 -7.09 47.17
CA ASN A 92 11.52 -6.64 48.36
C ASN A 92 12.30 -5.70 49.31
N LYS A 93 13.31 -4.96 48.82
CA LYS A 93 13.95 -3.91 49.60
C LYS A 93 13.02 -2.70 49.58
N SER A 94 12.26 -2.58 50.65
CA SER A 94 11.41 -1.43 50.93
C SER A 94 12.17 -0.13 50.70
N GLN A 95 11.50 0.78 50.00
CA GLN A 95 11.89 2.16 49.75
C GLN A 95 12.16 2.89 51.08
N GLN A 96 13.34 2.75 51.67
CA GLN A 96 13.72 3.60 52.80
C GLN A 96 14.22 4.97 52.34
N ASP A 97 14.72 5.13 51.10
CA ASP A 97 15.28 6.42 50.61
C ASP A 97 14.88 6.79 49.17
N GLY A 98 13.69 6.38 48.71
CA GLY A 98 13.05 6.94 47.52
C GLY A 98 13.73 6.71 46.15
N THR A 99 14.87 6.03 46.05
CA THR A 99 15.52 5.76 44.75
C THR A 99 15.97 4.31 44.62
N CYS A 100 15.16 3.50 43.92
CA CYS A 100 15.67 2.22 43.42
C CYS A 100 16.67 2.48 42.29
N ARG A 101 17.97 2.31 42.56
CA ARG A 101 19.00 2.32 41.53
C ARG A 101 19.03 0.95 40.85
N LEU A 102 18.62 0.91 39.58
CA LEU A 102 18.79 -0.26 38.72
C LEU A 102 20.30 -0.54 38.55
N PRO A 103 20.76 -1.80 38.68
CA PRO A 103 22.15 -2.13 38.40
C PRO A 103 22.38 -1.93 36.90
N GLY A 104 23.29 -1.01 36.55
CA GLY A 104 23.66 -0.72 35.16
C GLY A 104 23.37 0.71 34.67
N ARG A 105 22.92 1.63 35.53
CA ARG A 105 22.81 3.06 35.15
C ARG A 105 24.04 3.91 35.48
N ASP A 106 25.15 3.30 35.88
CA ASP A 106 26.46 3.97 35.89
C ASP A 106 27.07 3.91 34.48
N ARG A 107 26.45 4.59 33.52
CA ARG A 107 27.21 5.07 32.37
C ARG A 107 27.92 6.34 32.79
N ALA A 108 29.04 6.18 33.50
CA ALA A 108 30.08 7.18 33.46
C ALA A 108 30.46 7.34 31.99
N PHE A 109 29.95 8.38 31.33
CA PHE A 109 30.50 8.79 30.04
C PHE A 109 31.95 9.16 30.29
N PRO A 110 32.94 8.47 29.68
CA PRO A 110 34.31 8.91 29.83
C PRO A 110 34.39 10.32 29.25
N ASN A 111 34.89 11.25 30.06
CA ASN A 111 35.14 12.64 29.70
C ASN A 111 35.88 12.70 28.35
N LEU A 112 35.14 12.92 27.26
CA LEU A 112 35.71 13.32 25.99
C LEU A 112 36.16 14.77 26.16
N LYS A 113 37.41 14.94 26.58
CA LYS A 113 38.10 16.23 26.52
C LYS A 113 37.98 16.74 25.07
N ARG A 114 37.15 17.76 24.85
CA ARG A 114 37.23 18.60 23.66
C ARG A 114 38.62 19.22 23.67
N ARG A 115 39.51 18.74 22.79
CA ARG A 115 40.69 19.51 22.42
C ARG A 115 40.22 20.60 21.48
N HIS A 116 40.39 21.85 21.91
CA HIS A 116 40.42 23.02 21.06
C HIS A 116 41.67 22.98 20.17
#